data_AF-A0AAQ1MFC7-F1
#
_entry.id   AF-A0AAQ1MFC7-F1
#
_cell.length_a   1.000
_cell.length_b   1.000
_cell.length_c   1.000
_cell.angle_alpha   90.00
_cell.angle_beta   90.00
_cell.angle_gamma   90.00
#
_symmetry.space_group_name_H-M   'P 1'
#
loop_
_entity.id
_entity.type
_entity.pdbx_description
1 polymer ?
#
loop_
_entity_poly.entity_id
_entity_poly.type
_entity_poly.pdbx_seq_one_letter_code
_entity_poly.pdbx_strand_id
1 'polypeptide(L)'
;MAKCYTLDKALICEGPEIRIGDKLYRVDDRKKTVVKMMDLTKNEDMPGDKIMEETIKLGLGAAAAKEVEQMELPFAAYTKLVELVTAAMIGEEPEELNARFQGGKESQ
;
A
#
# COMPACT_ATOMS: atom_id res chain seq x y z
N MET A 1 23.96 21.38 -27.32
CA MET A 1 24.43 20.31 -26.41
C MET A 1 23.24 19.85 -25.59
N ALA A 2 22.68 18.67 -25.90
CA ALA A 2 21.54 18.12 -25.19
C ALA A 2 21.99 17.63 -23.82
N LYS A 3 21.35 18.09 -22.74
CA LYS A 3 21.62 17.60 -21.39
C LYS A 3 21.00 16.20 -21.27
N CYS A 4 21.83 15.17 -21.37
CA CYS A 4 21.45 13.79 -21.04
C CYS A 4 21.41 13.64 -19.53
N TYR A 5 20.21 13.48 -18.97
CA TYR A 5 20.01 13.07 -17.59
C TYR A 5 19.90 11.55 -17.59
N THR A 6 21.00 10.84 -17.30
CA THR A 6 20.95 9.42 -16.96
C THR A 6 20.55 9.30 -15.50
N LEU A 7 19.35 8.77 -15.25
CA LEU A 7 18.91 8.33 -13.93
C LEU A 7 19.74 7.09 -13.55
N ASP A 8 20.89 7.37 -12.95
CA ASP A 8 21.83 6.38 -12.43
C ASP A 8 21.19 5.58 -11.29
N LYS A 9 21.61 4.33 -11.17
CA LYS A 9 21.04 3.24 -10.35
C LYS A 9 21.06 3.48 -8.82
N ALA A 10 21.26 4.71 -8.36
CA ALA A 10 21.13 5.12 -6.95
C ALA A 10 19.67 5.30 -6.49
N LEU A 11 18.71 5.30 -7.42
CA LEU A 11 17.26 5.28 -7.14
C LEU A 11 16.69 3.87 -6.92
N ILE A 12 17.54 2.87 -6.70
CA ILE A 12 17.09 1.60 -6.13
C ILE A 12 16.91 1.86 -4.62
N CYS A 13 15.92 2.68 -4.26
CA CYS A 13 15.33 2.54 -2.94
C CYS A 13 14.86 1.08 -2.89
N GLU A 14 15.45 0.32 -1.97
CA GLU A 14 14.92 -0.98 -1.57
C GLU A 14 13.47 -0.70 -1.16
N GLY A 15 12.55 -0.94 -2.09
CA GLY A 15 11.14 -0.58 -1.92
C GLY A 15 10.62 -1.15 -0.61
N PRO A 16 9.68 -0.47 0.05
CA PRO A 16 9.32 -0.76 1.43
C PRO A 16 8.96 -2.23 1.62
N GLU A 17 9.54 -2.85 2.64
CA GLU A 17 9.36 -4.27 2.94
C GLU A 17 8.50 -4.41 4.19
N ILE A 18 7.46 -5.22 4.09
CA ILE A 18 6.55 -5.51 5.21
C ILE A 18 6.81 -6.94 5.68
N ARG A 19 7.09 -7.08 6.97
CA ARG A 19 7.23 -8.38 7.61
C ARG A 19 5.90 -8.83 8.19
N ILE A 20 5.42 -10.00 7.76
CA ILE A 20 4.23 -10.65 8.31
C ILE A 20 4.68 -11.96 8.93
N GLY A 21 4.68 -12.03 10.26
CA GLY A 21 5.25 -13.15 10.99
C GLY A 21 6.76 -13.28 10.71
N ASP A 22 7.18 -14.41 10.12
CA ASP A 22 8.57 -14.70 9.76
C ASP A 22 8.91 -14.34 8.30
N LYS A 23 7.93 -13.95 7.49
CA LYS A 23 8.09 -13.71 6.04
C LYS A 23 8.21 -12.23 5.74
N LEU A 24 9.13 -11.90 4.83
CA LEU A 24 9.34 -10.54 4.33
C LEU A 24 8.72 -10.41 2.94
N TYR A 25 7.80 -9.45 2.78
CA TYR A 25 7.13 -9.16 1.52
C TYR A 25 7.53 -7.78 1.03
N ARG A 26 7.93 -7.70 -0.25
CA ARG A 26 8.28 -6.43 -0.89
C ARG A 26 7.03 -5.74 -1.41
N VAL A 27 6.85 -4.48 -1.07
CA VAL A 27 5.74 -3.65 -1.54
C VAL A 27 6.09 -3.02 -2.88
N ASP A 28 5.13 -3.02 -3.82
CA ASP A 28 5.21 -2.33 -5.09
C ASP A 28 4.75 -0.87 -4.94
N ASP A 29 5.71 0.03 -4.73
CA ASP A 29 5.49 1.49 -4.58
C ASP A 29 5.33 2.23 -5.93
N ARG A 30 5.19 1.51 -7.04
CA ARG A 30 5.18 2.16 -8.36
C ARG A 30 3.96 3.07 -8.50
N LYS A 31 4.15 4.27 -9.03
CA LYS A 31 3.08 5.25 -9.33
C LYS A 31 1.82 4.63 -9.95
N LYS A 32 1.97 3.68 -10.89
CA LYS A 32 0.84 3.00 -11.55
C LYS A 32 -0.02 2.20 -10.56
N THR A 33 0.61 1.59 -9.56
CA THR A 33 0.00 0.78 -8.52
C THR A 33 -0.71 1.67 -7.50
N VAL A 34 -0.05 2.75 -7.05
CA VAL A 34 -0.63 3.75 -6.15
C VAL A 34 -1.87 4.42 -6.75
N VAL A 35 -1.79 4.84 -8.02
CA VAL A 35 -2.93 5.46 -8.71
C VAL A 35 -4.12 4.50 -8.84
N LYS A 36 -3.87 3.22 -9.12
CA LYS A 36 -4.92 2.19 -9.17
C LYS A 36 -5.55 1.94 -7.80
N MET A 37 -4.72 1.91 -6.76
CA MET A 37 -5.19 1.75 -5.39
C MET A 37 -6.10 2.91 -4.98
N MET A 38 -5.71 4.16 -5.26
CA MET A 38 -6.55 5.34 -5.02
C MET A 38 -7.86 5.33 -5.81
N ASP A 39 -7.85 4.82 -7.04
CA ASP A 39 -9.05 4.68 -7.87
C ASP A 39 -10.01 3.62 -7.31
N LEU A 40 -9.47 2.50 -6.79
CA LEU A 40 -10.24 1.47 -6.09
C LEU A 40 -10.83 2.00 -4.78
N THR A 41 -10.09 2.81 -4.01
CA THR A 41 -10.62 3.37 -2.75
C THR A 41 -11.72 4.40 -2.99
N LYS A 42 -11.75 5.03 -4.17
CA LYS A 42 -12.81 5.96 -4.60
C LYS A 42 -14.04 5.28 -5.17
N ASN A 43 -13.97 3.97 -5.48
CA ASN A 43 -15.12 3.22 -5.97
C ASN A 43 -16.05 2.87 -4.80
N GLU A 44 -17.13 3.63 -4.65
CA GLU A 44 -18.17 3.40 -3.62
C GLU A 44 -19.02 2.15 -3.88
N ASP A 45 -18.97 1.59 -5.10
CA ASP A 45 -19.73 0.40 -5.51
C ASP A 45 -19.10 -0.91 -5.00
N MET A 46 -17.82 -0.90 -4.62
CA MET A 46 -17.11 -2.09 -4.18
C MET A 46 -17.20 -2.27 -2.65
N PRO A 47 -17.50 -3.48 -2.13
CA PRO A 47 -17.51 -3.72 -0.69
C PRO A 47 -16.10 -3.53 -0.11
N GLY A 48 -16.03 -2.96 1.10
CA GLY A 48 -14.77 -2.60 1.76
C GLY A 48 -13.77 -3.77 1.87
N ASP A 49 -14.26 -4.98 2.10
CA ASP A 49 -13.45 -6.20 2.17
C ASP A 49 -12.72 -6.49 0.84
N LYS A 50 -13.39 -6.26 -0.30
CA LYS A 50 -12.77 -6.42 -1.62
C LYS A 50 -11.77 -5.32 -1.94
N ILE A 51 -12.04 -4.09 -1.49
CA ILE A 51 -11.09 -2.98 -1.62
C ILE A 51 -9.79 -3.33 -0.88
N MET A 52 -9.90 -3.90 0.33
CA MET A 52 -8.74 -4.34 1.11
C MET A 52 -7.97 -5.47 0.41
N GLU A 53 -8.67 -6.51 -0.07
CA GLU A 53 -8.06 -7.63 -0.80
C GLU A 53 -7.29 -7.16 -2.05
N GLU A 54 -7.92 -6.31 -2.87
CA GLU A 54 -7.28 -5.77 -4.07
C GLU A 54 -6.12 -4.82 -3.71
N THR A 55 -6.18 -4.10 -2.59
CA THR A 55 -5.08 -3.26 -2.09
C THR A 55 -3.85 -4.11 -1.74
N ILE A 56 -4.04 -5.20 -0.98
CA ILE A 56 -2.96 -6.14 -0.65
C ILE A 56 -2.38 -6.79 -1.92
N LYS A 57 -3.25 -7.18 -2.85
CA LYS A 57 -2.84 -7.80 -4.12
C LYS A 57 -2.08 -6.84 -5.04
N LEU A 58 -2.44 -5.56 -5.03
CA LEU A 58 -1.71 -4.52 -5.76
C LEU A 58 -0.36 -4.22 -5.11
N GLY A 59 -0.32 -4.10 -3.79
CA GLY A 59 0.90 -3.76 -3.05
C GLY A 59 1.89 -4.92 -2.91
N LEU A 60 1.44 -6.10 -2.48
CA LEU A 60 2.30 -7.26 -2.21
C LEU A 60 2.30 -8.30 -3.33
N GLY A 61 1.36 -8.20 -4.29
CA GLY A 61 1.16 -9.17 -5.36
C GLY A 61 0.17 -10.29 -4.99
N ALA A 62 -0.39 -10.94 -6.01
CA ALA A 62 -1.42 -11.98 -5.84
C ALA A 62 -0.95 -13.22 -5.07
N ALA A 63 0.34 -13.55 -5.14
CA ALA A 63 0.90 -14.67 -4.37
C ALA A 63 0.88 -14.38 -2.86
N ALA A 64 1.34 -13.18 -2.47
CA ALA A 64 1.36 -12.76 -1.08
C ALA A 64 -0.06 -12.55 -0.52
N ALA A 65 -0.96 -11.95 -1.30
CA ALA A 65 -2.36 -11.79 -0.91
C ALA A 65 -3.00 -13.13 -0.52
N LYS A 66 -2.83 -14.15 -1.38
CA LYS A 66 -3.36 -15.49 -1.13
C LYS A 66 -2.73 -16.18 0.09
N GLU A 67 -1.46 -15.88 0.41
CA GLU A 67 -0.84 -16.36 1.65
C GLU A 67 -1.42 -15.66 2.87
N VAL A 68 -1.62 -14.35 2.82
CA VAL A 68 -2.21 -13.55 3.91
C VAL A 68 -3.65 -14.00 4.19
N GLU A 69 -4.44 -14.29 3.16
CA GLU A 69 -5.80 -14.84 3.31
C GLU A 69 -5.77 -16.22 3.99
N GLN A 70 -4.79 -17.07 3.65
CA GLN A 70 -4.62 -18.38 4.29
C GLN A 70 -4.14 -18.30 5.74
N MET A 71 -3.58 -17.17 6.17
CA MET A 71 -3.19 -16.96 7.58
C MET A 71 -4.40 -16.71 8.48
N GLU A 72 -5.61 -16.55 7.93
CA GLU A 72 -6.86 -16.29 8.66
C GLU A 72 -6.67 -15.22 9.76
N LEU A 73 -5.98 -14.14 9.41
CA LEU A 73 -5.68 -13.08 10.36
C LEU A 73 -6.98 -12.46 10.89
N PRO A 74 -7.06 -12.13 12.19
CA PRO A 74 -8.21 -11.40 12.71
C PRO A 74 -8.36 -10.08 11.96
N PHE A 75 -9.60 -9.67 11.69
CA PHE A 75 -9.90 -8.47 10.88
C PHE A 75 -9.11 -7.24 11.31
N ALA A 76 -8.93 -7.02 12.62
CA ALA A 76 -8.12 -5.91 13.13
C ALA A 76 -6.63 -5.93 12.67
N ALA A 77 -6.02 -7.12 12.63
CA ALA A 77 -4.65 -7.29 12.12
C ALA A 77 -4.59 -7.13 10.59
N TYR A 78 -5.62 -7.61 9.89
CA TYR A 78 -5.74 -7.45 8.44
C TYR A 78 -5.87 -5.98 8.04
N THR A 79 -6.73 -5.21 8.71
CA THR A 79 -6.87 -3.77 8.47
C THR A 79 -5.56 -3.03 8.73
N LYS A 80 -4.83 -3.38 9.80
CA LYS A 80 -3.50 -2.82 10.07
C LYS A 80 -2.47 -3.14 8.99
N LEU A 81 -2.52 -4.36 8.44
CA LEU A 81 -1.68 -4.73 7.31
C LEU A 81 -1.98 -3.89 6.07
N VAL A 82 -3.26 -3.72 5.73
CA VAL A 82 -3.70 -2.89 4.60
C VAL A 82 -3.23 -1.44 4.76
N GLU A 83 -3.35 -0.88 5.97
CA GLU A 83 -2.87 0.46 6.31
C GLU A 83 -1.35 0.59 6.10
N LEU A 84 -0.56 -0.39 6.58
CA LEU A 84 0.89 -0.42 6.38
C LEU A 84 1.28 -0.56 4.91
N VAL A 85 0.61 -1.45 4.16
CA VAL A 85 0.83 -1.64 2.71
C VAL A 85 0.49 -0.36 1.96
N THR A 86 -0.57 0.33 2.36
CA THR A 86 -0.98 1.61 1.77
C THR A 86 0.05 2.70 2.05
N ALA A 87 0.49 2.83 3.30
CA ALA A 87 1.55 3.78 3.69
C ALA A 87 2.84 3.52 2.91
N ALA A 88 3.26 2.26 2.88
CA ALA A 88 4.42 1.81 2.11
C ALA A 88 4.27 2.12 0.61
N MET A 89 3.10 1.90 0.01
CA MET A 89 2.86 2.22 -1.40
C MET A 89 2.91 3.71 -1.69
N ILE A 90 2.33 4.55 -0.82
CA ILE A 90 2.26 6.00 -1.02
C ILE A 90 3.61 6.66 -0.70
N GLY A 91 4.44 6.02 0.12
CA GLY A 91 5.70 6.59 0.59
C GLY A 91 5.51 7.69 1.64
N GLU A 92 4.29 7.83 2.17
CA GLU A 92 4.01 8.64 3.36
C GLU A 92 4.15 7.75 4.60
N GLU A 93 4.83 8.22 5.63
CA GLU A 93 4.91 7.51 6.91
C GLU A 93 3.49 7.34 7.49
N PRO A 94 3.20 6.22 8.20
CA PRO A 94 1.86 5.95 8.75
C PRO A 94 1.33 7.07 9.66
N GLU A 95 2.22 7.91 10.20
CA GLU A 95 1.89 9.09 11.00
C GLU A 95 1.26 10.23 10.16
N GLU A 96 1.71 10.47 8.92
CA GLU A 96 1.14 11.49 8.02
C GLU A 96 -0.21 11.05 7.43
N LEU A 97 -0.36 9.75 7.16
CA LEU A 97 -1.65 9.17 6.75
C LEU A 97 -2.71 9.34 7.84
N ASN A 98 -2.38 9.03 9.09
CA ASN A 98 -3.32 9.20 10.21
C ASN A 98 -3.72 10.68 10.39
N ALA A 99 -2.79 11.62 10.18
CA ALA A 99 -3.08 13.05 10.21
C ALA A 99 -4.03 13.49 9.08
N ARG A 100 -3.93 12.91 7.88
CA ARG A 100 -4.87 13.20 6.77
C ARG A 100 -6.24 12.55 6.96
N PHE A 101 -6.30 11.34 7.51
CA PHE A 101 -7.57 10.65 7.81
C PHE A 101 -8.30 11.27 9.03
N GLN A 102 -7.58 11.83 10.02
CA GLN A 102 -8.18 12.53 11.16
C GLN A 102 -8.43 14.03 10.88
N GLY A 103 -7.60 14.69 10.07
CA GLY A 103 -7.74 16.10 9.71
C GLY A 103 -8.99 16.44 8.88
N GLY A 104 -9.69 15.43 8.35
CA GLY A 104 -11.00 15.59 7.72
C GLY A 104 -12.17 15.76 8.69
N LYS A 105 -11.97 15.62 10.02
CA LYS A 105 -13.02 15.78 11.03
C LYS A 105 -13.07 17.15 11.71
N GLU A 106 -12.17 18.07 11.40
CA GLU A 106 -12.21 19.46 11.91
C GLU A 106 -12.41 20.46 10.77
N SER A 107 -13.54 20.39 10.08
CA SER A 107 -14.13 21.52 9.34
C SER A 107 -15.55 21.18 8.87
N GLN A 108 -16.47 20.99 9.81
CA GLN A 108 -17.85 21.51 9.70
C GLN A 108 -18.60 21.39 11.02
#